data_AF-A0A2G9S3M3-F1
#
_entry.id   AF-A0A2G9S3M3-F1
#
_cell.length_a   1.000
_cell.length_b   1.000
_cell.length_c   1.000
_cell.angle_alpha   90.00
_cell.angle_beta   90.00
_cell.angle_gamma   90.00
#
_symmetry.space_group_name_H-M   'P 1'
#
loop_
_entity.id
_entity.type
_entity.pdbx_description
1 polymer ?
#
loop_
_entity_poly.entity_id
_entity_poly.type
_entity_poly.pdbx_seq_one_letter_code
_entity_poly.pdbx_strand_id
1 'polypeptide(L)'
;VYVEESCHLAPGDVIVIERNSLLPCDALLINGGCIVNESMLTGESIPVTKTPLPKTDNTEPWKVHSVHDYKRHVLFCGTQVIQTKAADHVKAIVLRTGFNTAKGDLVRSILYPKPVNYKLFRDALIFLCSLIGLSMIGMVYAVCVFALDGTGTLTEDGLDLWGIVPSNEYRFQEIISITENTSLVWCPLLGVMASCHSLIFLDGTVQGDPLDLKMFEFTCWEIDASSNQYQESMETMVVKPVPEAKKVDIEGIVILQQFPFSSGLQRMSVVTQILNGDEYAIYMKGAPEMVASFCKPDTGNLK
;
A
#
# COMPACT_ATOMS: atom_id res chain seq x y z
N VAL A 1 13.52 -37.99 -67.24
CA VAL A 1 12.65 -39.18 -67.13
C VAL A 1 11.22 -38.69 -67.20
N TYR A 2 10.36 -39.27 -68.05
CA TYR A 2 8.92 -39.05 -67.94
C TYR A 2 8.48 -39.86 -66.73
N VAL A 3 7.99 -39.19 -65.69
CA VAL A 3 7.61 -39.84 -64.44
C VAL A 3 6.18 -40.33 -64.63
N GLU A 4 5.98 -41.65 -64.67
CA GLU A 4 4.63 -42.24 -64.76
C GLU A 4 3.89 -42.18 -63.42
N GLU A 5 4.58 -42.30 -62.28
CA GLU A 5 3.98 -42.17 -60.95
C GLU A 5 4.87 -41.43 -59.95
N SER A 6 4.27 -40.54 -59.14
CA SER A 6 4.98 -39.73 -58.14
C SER A 6 5.63 -40.52 -57.00
N CYS A 7 5.22 -41.79 -56.82
CA CYS A 7 5.73 -42.69 -55.78
C CYS A 7 7.16 -43.20 -56.05
N HIS A 8 7.62 -43.13 -57.30
CA HIS A 8 8.95 -43.59 -57.72
C HIS A 8 10.03 -42.51 -57.70
N LEU A 9 9.67 -41.27 -57.34
CA LEU A 9 10.62 -40.15 -57.32
C LEU A 9 11.63 -40.29 -56.18
N ALA A 10 12.90 -40.21 -56.52
CA ALA A 10 14.02 -40.16 -55.58
C ALA A 10 14.82 -38.85 -55.73
N PRO A 11 15.48 -38.38 -54.66
CA PRO A 11 16.43 -37.27 -54.76
C PRO A 11 17.51 -37.54 -55.82
N GLY A 12 17.75 -36.58 -56.71
CA GLY A 12 18.68 -36.69 -57.84
C GLY A 12 18.03 -36.94 -59.18
N ASP A 13 16.75 -37.37 -59.22
CA ASP A 13 16.04 -37.60 -60.47
C ASP A 13 15.80 -36.30 -61.25
N VAL A 14 15.88 -36.39 -62.59
CA VAL A 14 15.58 -35.25 -63.47
C VAL A 14 14.14 -35.36 -63.99
N ILE A 15 13.31 -34.41 -63.56
CA ILE A 15 11.91 -34.29 -63.92
C ILE A 15 11.71 -33.17 -64.94
N VAL A 16 10.76 -33.37 -65.86
CA VAL A 16 10.31 -32.35 -66.80
C VAL A 16 9.07 -31.71 -66.21
N ILE A 17 9.05 -30.37 -66.17
CA ILE A 17 7.96 -29.60 -65.59
C ILE A 17 6.98 -29.21 -66.69
N GLU A 18 5.73 -29.65 -66.55
CA GLU A 18 4.64 -29.36 -67.48
C GLU A 18 3.79 -28.17 -67.01
N ARG A 19 3.12 -27.51 -67.95
CA ARG A 19 2.21 -26.41 -67.64
C ARG A 19 0.97 -26.94 -66.92
N ASN A 20 0.50 -26.20 -65.92
CA ASN A 20 -0.68 -26.53 -65.11
C ASN A 20 -0.54 -27.84 -64.31
N SER A 21 0.70 -28.21 -63.96
CA SER A 21 0.98 -29.38 -63.11
C SER A 21 1.12 -28.99 -61.64
N LEU A 22 0.74 -29.91 -60.74
CA LEU A 22 1.03 -29.81 -59.32
C LEU A 22 2.36 -30.49 -59.03
N LEU A 23 3.25 -29.83 -58.30
CA LEU A 23 4.57 -30.38 -57.99
C LEU A 23 4.49 -31.44 -56.87
N PRO A 24 4.91 -32.69 -57.12
CA PRO A 24 4.84 -33.77 -56.13
C PRO A 24 5.99 -33.74 -55.11
N CYS A 25 7.07 -33.01 -55.39
CA CYS A 25 8.30 -33.00 -54.60
C CYS A 25 8.93 -31.60 -54.56
N ASP A 26 9.91 -31.40 -53.68
CA ASP A 26 10.77 -30.23 -53.75
C ASP A 26 11.84 -30.47 -54.81
N ALA A 27 11.99 -29.54 -55.77
CA ALA A 27 12.89 -29.69 -56.90
C ALA A 27 13.69 -28.41 -57.18
N LEU A 28 14.92 -28.56 -57.66
CA LEU A 28 15.82 -27.47 -58.06
C LEU A 28 15.72 -27.25 -59.56
N LEU A 29 15.41 -26.04 -59.98
CA LEU A 29 15.27 -25.68 -61.38
C LEU A 29 16.65 -25.56 -62.05
N ILE A 30 16.91 -26.38 -63.06
CA ILE A 30 18.21 -26.40 -63.77
C ILE A 30 18.14 -25.84 -65.18
N ASN A 31 16.97 -25.89 -65.81
CA ASN A 31 16.78 -25.39 -67.17
C ASN A 31 15.37 -24.82 -67.37
N GLY A 32 15.28 -23.66 -68.01
CA GLY A 32 14.03 -22.94 -68.22
C GLY A 32 13.51 -22.25 -66.95
N GLY A 33 12.70 -21.21 -67.13
CA GLY A 33 12.00 -20.54 -66.03
C GLY A 33 10.58 -21.09 -65.87
N CYS A 34 9.96 -20.86 -64.72
CA CYS A 34 8.52 -21.10 -64.56
C CYS A 34 7.88 -20.08 -63.61
N ILE A 35 6.56 -19.93 -63.70
CA ILE A 35 5.75 -19.15 -62.78
C ILE A 35 4.91 -20.14 -61.97
N VAL A 36 5.01 -20.05 -60.65
CA VAL A 36 4.36 -20.97 -59.72
C VAL A 36 3.47 -20.23 -58.73
N ASN A 37 2.39 -20.88 -58.31
CA ASN A 37 1.54 -20.44 -57.22
C ASN A 37 1.99 -21.12 -55.91
N GLU A 38 2.51 -20.33 -54.98
CA GLU A 38 2.99 -20.80 -53.67
C GLU A 38 2.01 -20.59 -52.52
N SER A 39 0.76 -20.17 -52.83
CA SER A 39 -0.26 -19.86 -51.82
C SER A 39 -0.49 -20.95 -50.78
N MET A 40 -0.37 -22.22 -51.15
CA MET A 40 -0.50 -23.37 -50.23
C MET A 40 0.59 -23.42 -49.15
N LEU A 41 1.76 -22.83 -49.37
CA LEU A 41 2.90 -22.87 -48.45
C LEU A 41 3.17 -21.52 -47.78
N THR A 42 3.04 -20.42 -48.52
CA THR A 42 3.33 -19.07 -48.01
C THR A 42 2.08 -18.32 -47.56
N GLY A 43 0.89 -18.74 -48.00
CA GLY A 43 -0.36 -18.01 -47.79
C GLY A 43 -0.53 -16.79 -48.72
N GLU A 44 0.43 -16.50 -49.58
CA GLU A 44 0.40 -15.36 -50.51
C GLU A 44 -0.24 -15.77 -51.84
N SER A 45 -1.19 -14.97 -52.34
CA SER A 45 -1.91 -15.25 -53.60
C SER A 45 -1.17 -14.78 -54.86
N ILE A 46 -0.03 -14.09 -54.70
CA ILE A 46 0.73 -13.52 -55.82
C ILE A 46 1.63 -14.60 -56.42
N PRO A 47 1.55 -14.87 -57.73
CA PRO A 47 2.39 -15.88 -58.36
C PRO A 47 3.85 -15.43 -58.40
N VAL A 48 4.76 -16.37 -58.13
CA VAL A 48 6.20 -16.12 -58.04
C VAL A 48 6.91 -16.68 -59.27
N THR A 49 7.80 -15.88 -59.86
CA THR A 49 8.65 -16.34 -60.98
C THR A 49 9.90 -17.02 -60.45
N LYS A 50 10.17 -18.23 -60.94
CA LYS A 50 11.33 -19.06 -60.62
C LYS A 50 12.30 -19.08 -61.79
N THR A 51 13.58 -18.92 -61.47
CA THR A 51 14.67 -18.87 -62.43
C THR A 51 15.57 -20.08 -62.26
N PRO A 52 16.17 -20.62 -63.34
CA PRO A 52 17.09 -21.74 -63.21
C PRO A 52 18.35 -21.33 -62.45
N LEU A 53 19.01 -22.30 -61.83
CA LEU A 53 20.28 -22.09 -61.15
C LEU A 53 21.31 -21.50 -62.14
N PRO A 54 22.02 -20.41 -61.79
CA PRO A 54 23.05 -19.84 -62.66
C PRO A 54 24.18 -20.85 -62.89
N LYS A 55 24.64 -20.97 -64.15
CA LYS A 55 25.78 -21.80 -64.51
C LYS A 55 27.07 -21.06 -64.20
N THR A 56 27.60 -21.25 -62.99
CA THR A 56 28.91 -20.75 -62.58
C THR A 56 29.89 -21.92 -62.49
N ASP A 57 31.10 -21.78 -63.02
CA ASP A 57 32.15 -22.82 -63.03
C ASP A 57 32.81 -23.06 -61.65
N ASN A 58 32.24 -22.51 -60.57
CA ASN A 58 32.77 -22.64 -59.23
C ASN A 58 32.28 -23.94 -58.56
N THR A 59 33.17 -24.61 -57.83
CA THR A 59 32.88 -25.83 -57.04
C THR A 59 32.26 -25.54 -55.66
N GLU A 60 31.94 -24.28 -55.38
CA GLU A 60 31.29 -23.84 -54.15
C GLU A 60 29.85 -24.39 -54.06
N PRO A 61 29.36 -24.78 -52.86
CA PRO A 61 28.01 -25.30 -52.71
C PRO A 61 26.97 -24.26 -53.16
N TRP A 62 26.04 -24.63 -54.03
CA TRP A 62 24.99 -23.74 -54.57
C TRP A 62 24.15 -23.02 -53.50
N LYS A 63 24.08 -23.55 -52.28
CA LYS A 63 23.43 -22.91 -51.12
C LYS A 63 24.19 -21.72 -50.55
N VAL A 64 25.51 -21.65 -50.74
CA VAL A 64 26.38 -20.60 -50.18
C VAL A 64 26.42 -19.38 -51.10
N HIS A 65 26.26 -19.58 -52.41
CA HIS A 65 26.30 -18.51 -53.41
C HIS A 65 25.17 -17.46 -53.28
N SER A 66 24.09 -17.73 -52.55
CA SER A 66 23.07 -16.70 -52.25
C SER A 66 22.38 -16.93 -50.89
N VAL A 67 22.89 -16.26 -49.85
CA VAL A 67 22.34 -16.30 -48.48
C VAL A 67 20.87 -15.81 -48.43
N HIS A 68 20.38 -15.10 -49.45
CA HIS A 68 19.01 -14.58 -49.51
C HIS A 68 18.16 -15.04 -50.71
N ASP A 69 18.71 -15.75 -51.71
CA ASP A 69 18.01 -15.88 -53.02
C ASP A 69 17.81 -17.31 -53.54
N TYR A 70 18.29 -18.34 -52.82
CA TYR A 70 18.17 -19.74 -53.26
C TYR A 70 16.73 -20.19 -53.47
N LYS A 71 15.76 -19.57 -52.76
CA LYS A 71 14.33 -19.86 -52.90
C LYS A 71 13.78 -19.54 -54.30
N ARG A 72 14.44 -18.67 -55.09
CA ARG A 72 14.04 -18.37 -56.47
C ARG A 72 14.32 -19.53 -57.44
N HIS A 73 15.23 -20.43 -57.06
CA HIS A 73 15.62 -21.59 -57.87
C HIS A 73 14.93 -22.88 -57.44
N VAL A 74 14.26 -22.89 -56.28
CA VAL A 74 13.60 -24.07 -55.72
C VAL A 74 12.10 -24.02 -55.95
N LEU A 75 11.58 -25.13 -56.44
CA LEU A 75 10.17 -25.46 -56.57
C LEU A 75 9.76 -26.30 -55.36
N PHE A 76 8.63 -25.99 -54.74
CA PHE A 76 8.18 -26.69 -53.54
C PHE A 76 7.01 -27.63 -53.81
N CYS A 77 6.99 -28.76 -53.08
CA CYS A 77 5.91 -29.74 -53.10
C CYS A 77 4.56 -29.09 -52.77
N GLY A 78 3.54 -29.34 -53.60
CA GLY A 78 2.19 -28.79 -53.44
C GLY A 78 1.99 -27.40 -54.05
N THR A 79 3.01 -26.83 -54.72
CA THR A 79 2.84 -25.60 -55.52
C THR A 79 2.37 -25.94 -56.93
N GLN A 80 1.55 -25.07 -57.51
CA GLN A 80 0.98 -25.27 -58.85
C GLN A 80 1.78 -24.47 -59.88
N VAL A 81 2.22 -25.13 -60.95
CA VAL A 81 2.94 -24.48 -62.06
C VAL A 81 1.93 -23.83 -63.00
N ILE A 82 1.88 -22.51 -63.03
CA ILE A 82 0.96 -21.75 -63.89
C ILE A 82 1.48 -21.70 -65.33
N GLN A 83 2.77 -21.40 -65.49
CA GLN A 83 3.39 -21.20 -66.80
C GLN A 83 4.85 -21.61 -66.81
N THR A 84 5.30 -22.19 -67.92
CA THR A 84 6.70 -22.50 -68.21
C THR A 84 7.27 -21.49 -69.21
N LYS A 85 8.54 -21.10 -69.02
CA LYS A 85 9.30 -20.14 -69.83
C LYS A 85 10.56 -20.83 -70.37
N ALA A 86 10.43 -21.60 -71.45
CA ALA A 86 11.54 -22.20 -72.20
C ALA A 86 11.11 -22.53 -73.65
N ALA A 87 12.08 -22.54 -74.58
CA ALA A 87 11.84 -22.92 -75.98
C ALA A 87 11.74 -24.44 -76.21
N ASP A 88 12.27 -25.22 -75.27
CA ASP A 88 12.23 -26.68 -75.24
C ASP A 88 11.53 -27.13 -73.95
N HIS A 89 12.17 -27.97 -73.13
CA HIS A 89 11.61 -28.46 -71.88
C HIS A 89 12.22 -27.79 -70.65
N VAL A 90 11.35 -27.36 -69.72
CA VAL A 90 11.76 -26.94 -68.38
C VAL A 90 12.13 -28.18 -67.57
N LYS A 91 13.36 -28.22 -67.04
CA LYS A 91 13.89 -29.38 -66.31
C LYS A 91 14.27 -28.98 -64.89
N ALA A 92 13.95 -29.86 -63.95
CA ALA A 92 14.30 -29.70 -62.54
C ALA A 92 14.88 -31.01 -61.99
N ILE A 93 15.73 -30.89 -60.97
CA ILE A 93 16.29 -32.03 -60.24
C ILE A 93 15.55 -32.18 -58.91
N VAL A 94 15.09 -33.38 -58.59
CA VAL A 94 14.43 -33.65 -57.31
C VAL A 94 15.41 -33.46 -56.16
N LEU A 95 15.06 -32.60 -55.21
CA LEU A 95 15.85 -32.38 -53.99
C LEU A 95 15.36 -33.26 -52.84
N ARG A 96 14.05 -33.27 -52.60
CA ARG A 96 13.45 -33.95 -51.46
C ARG A 96 12.07 -34.49 -51.82
N THR A 97 11.73 -35.64 -51.26
CA THR A 97 10.45 -36.32 -51.44
C THR A 97 9.81 -36.68 -50.10
N GLY A 98 8.49 -36.93 -50.10
CA GLY A 98 7.74 -37.34 -48.90
C GLY A 98 7.83 -36.33 -47.74
N PHE A 99 8.01 -36.87 -46.52
CA PHE A 99 8.07 -36.07 -45.28
C PHE A 99 9.27 -35.13 -45.18
N ASN A 100 10.30 -35.28 -46.01
CA ASN A 100 11.45 -34.37 -46.02
C ASN A 100 11.22 -33.11 -46.86
N THR A 101 10.11 -33.04 -47.61
CA THR A 101 9.72 -31.82 -48.34
C THR A 101 9.30 -30.71 -47.37
N ALA A 102 9.32 -29.46 -47.81
CA ALA A 102 8.85 -28.33 -46.99
C ALA A 102 7.41 -28.56 -46.46
N LYS A 103 6.51 -29.06 -47.31
CA LYS A 103 5.14 -29.44 -46.94
C LYS A 103 5.12 -30.61 -45.94
N GLY A 104 5.93 -31.63 -46.19
CA GLY A 104 6.03 -32.82 -45.35
C GLY A 104 6.57 -32.53 -43.95
N ASP A 105 7.59 -31.68 -43.84
CA ASP A 105 8.20 -31.26 -42.58
C ASP A 105 7.20 -30.50 -41.70
N LEU A 106 6.35 -29.66 -42.31
CA LEU A 106 5.26 -28.98 -41.60
C LEU A 106 4.25 -29.97 -41.04
N VAL A 107 3.78 -30.92 -41.85
CA VAL A 107 2.85 -31.98 -41.41
C VAL A 107 3.46 -32.82 -40.28
N ARG A 108 4.74 -33.18 -40.40
CA ARG A 108 5.47 -33.92 -39.36
C ARG A 108 5.55 -33.14 -38.05
N SER A 109 5.78 -31.82 -38.11
CA SER A 109 5.87 -30.96 -36.93
C SER A 109 4.53 -30.78 -36.23
N ILE A 110 3.41 -30.86 -36.97
CA ILE A 110 2.05 -30.85 -36.42
C ILE A 110 1.72 -32.19 -35.74
N LEU A 111 2.07 -33.32 -36.36
CA LEU A 111 1.78 -34.65 -35.82
C LEU A 111 2.69 -35.03 -34.63
N TYR A 112 3.93 -34.55 -34.64
CA TYR A 112 4.95 -34.88 -33.63
C TYR A 112 5.61 -33.59 -33.12
N PRO A 113 4.92 -32.80 -32.28
CA PRO A 113 5.49 -31.58 -31.72
C PRO A 113 6.70 -31.91 -30.84
N LYS A 114 7.74 -31.07 -30.91
CA LYS A 114 8.90 -31.18 -30.01
C LYS A 114 8.45 -30.90 -28.56
N PRO A 115 8.93 -31.67 -27.55
CA PRO A 115 8.55 -31.44 -26.17
C PRO A 115 8.97 -30.04 -25.71
N VAL A 116 8.08 -29.34 -25.00
CA VAL A 116 8.32 -28.00 -24.47
C VAL A 116 9.39 -28.06 -23.36
N ASN A 117 10.30 -27.08 -23.34
CA ASN A 117 11.39 -27.02 -22.36
C ASN A 117 10.87 -26.76 -20.93
N TYR A 118 10.80 -27.79 -20.10
CA TYR A 118 10.38 -27.72 -18.68
C TYR A 118 11.28 -26.83 -17.79
N LYS A 119 12.49 -26.48 -18.26
CA LYS A 119 13.43 -25.64 -17.51
C LYS A 119 12.84 -24.26 -17.17
N LEU A 120 12.15 -23.61 -18.13
CA LEU A 120 11.56 -22.29 -17.91
C LEU A 120 10.50 -22.30 -16.79
N PHE A 121 9.67 -23.35 -16.75
CA PHE A 121 8.63 -23.46 -15.74
C PHE A 121 9.20 -23.71 -14.34
N ARG A 122 10.23 -24.57 -14.24
CA ARG A 122 10.94 -24.81 -12.98
C ARG A 122 11.59 -23.54 -12.44
N ASP A 123 12.25 -22.77 -13.29
CA ASP A 123 12.93 -21.53 -12.87
C ASP A 123 11.93 -20.47 -12.41
N ALA A 124 10.79 -20.35 -13.10
CA ALA A 124 9.69 -19.46 -12.69
C ALA A 124 9.10 -19.85 -11.33
N LEU A 125 8.94 -21.15 -11.05
CA LEU A 125 8.46 -21.62 -9.74
C LEU A 125 9.45 -21.34 -8.61
N ILE A 126 10.75 -21.52 -8.85
CA ILE A 126 11.79 -21.20 -7.84
C ILE A 126 11.76 -19.70 -7.51
N PHE A 127 11.63 -18.86 -8.53
CA PHE A 127 11.48 -17.41 -8.35
C PHE A 127 10.23 -17.06 -7.53
N LEU A 128 9.08 -17.66 -7.85
CA LEU A 128 7.83 -17.44 -7.11
C LEU A 128 7.96 -17.84 -5.63
N CYS A 129 8.55 -19.00 -5.34
CA CYS A 129 8.80 -19.44 -3.97
C CYS A 129 9.71 -18.47 -3.20
N SER A 130 10.69 -17.85 -3.87
CA SER A 130 11.59 -16.87 -3.24
C SER A 130 10.85 -15.58 -2.83
N LEU A 131 9.90 -15.12 -3.64
CA LEU A 131 9.08 -13.96 -3.33
C LEU A 131 8.15 -14.21 -2.14
N ILE A 132 7.56 -15.41 -2.07
CA ILE A 132 6.73 -15.82 -0.93
C ILE A 132 7.57 -15.85 0.35
N GLY A 133 8.80 -16.37 0.28
CA GLY A 133 9.73 -16.38 1.42
C GLY A 133 10.04 -14.97 1.94
N LEU A 134 10.37 -14.04 1.04
CA LEU A 134 10.62 -12.64 1.39
C LEU A 134 9.38 -11.98 2.04
N SER A 135 8.20 -12.22 1.47
CA SER A 135 6.94 -11.68 1.98
C SER A 135 6.62 -12.20 3.38
N MET A 136 6.85 -13.49 3.65
CA MET A 136 6.64 -14.06 4.99
C MET A 136 7.58 -13.45 6.03
N ILE A 137 8.86 -13.23 5.69
CA ILE A 137 9.81 -12.57 6.59
C ILE A 137 9.36 -11.13 6.89
N GLY A 138 8.95 -10.38 5.87
CA GLY A 138 8.42 -9.03 6.04
C GLY A 138 7.16 -8.99 6.91
N MET A 139 6.25 -9.95 6.73
CA MET A 139 5.03 -10.06 7.53
C MET A 139 5.33 -10.41 9.00
N VAL A 140 6.25 -11.34 9.26
CA VAL A 140 6.69 -11.65 10.62
C VAL A 140 7.34 -10.43 11.28
N TYR A 141 8.20 -9.70 10.56
CA TYR A 141 8.80 -8.47 11.07
C TYR A 141 7.74 -7.42 11.42
N ALA A 142 6.78 -7.18 10.53
CA ALA A 142 5.69 -6.23 10.77
C ALA A 142 4.84 -6.62 11.98
N VAL A 143 4.52 -7.90 12.15
CA VAL A 143 3.79 -8.40 13.33
C VAL A 143 4.63 -8.26 14.59
N CYS A 144 5.94 -8.55 14.55
CA CYS A 144 6.82 -8.36 15.70
C CYS A 144 6.91 -6.89 16.09
N VAL A 145 7.08 -5.97 15.13
CA VAL A 145 7.07 -4.53 15.39
C VAL A 145 5.72 -4.11 15.96
N PHE A 146 4.61 -4.53 15.35
CA PHE A 146 3.28 -4.24 15.87
C PHE A 146 3.02 -4.86 17.25
N ALA A 147 3.64 -5.99 17.61
CA ALA A 147 3.51 -6.59 18.93
C ALA A 147 4.42 -5.94 19.97
N LEU A 148 5.59 -5.43 19.55
CA LEU A 148 6.51 -4.67 20.40
C LEU A 148 6.02 -3.24 20.63
N ASP A 149 5.47 -2.61 19.58
CA ASP A 149 4.72 -1.35 19.61
C ASP A 149 3.25 -1.59 20.03
N GLY A 150 2.89 -2.85 20.29
CA GLY A 150 1.56 -3.40 20.55
C GLY A 150 1.05 -3.15 21.95
N THR A 151 1.38 -1.98 22.46
CA THR A 151 0.75 -1.39 23.60
C THR A 151 0.43 0.04 23.18
N GLY A 152 -0.85 0.32 22.92
CA GLY A 152 -1.38 1.67 22.91
C GLY A 152 -1.23 2.28 24.31
N THR A 153 0.03 2.50 24.72
CA THR A 153 0.50 2.82 26.08
C THR A 153 1.68 3.79 26.03
N LEU A 154 1.84 4.57 24.96
CA LEU A 154 2.65 5.79 25.05
C LEU A 154 1.82 6.96 25.60
N THR A 155 0.50 6.87 25.47
CA THR A 155 -0.46 7.74 26.11
C THR A 155 -1.61 6.87 26.60
N GLU A 156 -1.94 6.98 27.88
CA GLU A 156 -3.16 6.39 28.43
C GLU A 156 -4.36 7.01 27.71
N ASP A 157 -5.40 6.22 27.39
CA ASP A 157 -6.65 6.76 26.87
C ASP A 157 -7.31 7.58 27.99
N GLY A 158 -6.98 8.87 28.04
CA GLY A 158 -7.39 9.73 29.13
C GLY A 158 -6.74 11.11 29.05
N LEU A 159 -7.24 11.99 29.89
CA LEU A 159 -6.63 13.27 30.16
C LEU A 159 -5.89 13.15 31.49
N ASP A 160 -4.69 13.70 31.58
CA ASP A 160 -3.93 13.75 32.83
C ASP A 160 -3.37 15.15 33.06
N LEU A 161 -3.15 15.49 34.33
CA LEU A 161 -2.62 16.79 34.74
C LEU A 161 -1.09 16.75 34.75
N TRP A 162 -0.46 17.30 33.70
CA TRP A 162 1.01 17.29 33.60
C TRP A 162 1.71 18.16 34.67
N GLY A 163 1.11 19.29 35.03
CA GLY A 163 1.66 20.19 36.04
C GLY A 163 1.01 21.55 36.07
N ILE A 164 1.47 22.38 37.01
CA ILE A 164 0.92 23.70 37.29
C ILE A 164 1.97 24.77 37.04
N VAL A 165 1.57 25.84 36.36
CA VAL A 165 2.44 26.99 36.08
C VAL A 165 1.89 28.20 36.85
N PRO A 166 2.41 28.49 38.06
CA PRO A 166 1.98 29.66 38.80
C PRO A 166 2.48 30.94 38.12
N SER A 167 1.76 32.03 38.32
CA SER A 167 2.19 33.35 37.87
C SER A 167 2.56 34.22 39.06
N ASN A 168 3.68 34.92 38.97
CA ASN A 168 4.11 35.93 39.93
C ASN A 168 4.79 37.09 39.20
N GLU A 169 4.59 38.31 39.66
CA GLU A 169 5.20 39.52 39.09
C GLU A 169 5.18 39.54 37.54
N TYR A 170 3.99 39.33 36.94
CA TYR A 170 3.76 39.40 35.49
C TYR A 170 4.48 38.31 34.66
N ARG A 171 5.04 37.28 35.30
CA ARG A 171 5.71 36.17 34.62
C ARG A 171 5.13 34.84 35.05
N PHE A 172 5.14 33.89 34.12
CA PHE A 172 4.92 32.49 34.43
C PHE A 172 6.21 31.93 35.05
N GLN A 173 6.06 31.23 36.17
CA GLN A 173 7.18 30.56 36.83
C GLN A 173 7.50 29.23 36.14
N GLU A 174 8.49 28.51 36.67
CA GLU A 174 8.75 27.13 36.25
C GLU A 174 7.55 26.23 36.54
N ILE A 175 7.39 25.22 35.69
CA ILE A 175 6.33 24.26 35.90
C ILE A 175 6.62 23.43 37.14
N ILE A 176 5.62 23.36 38.01
CA ILE A 176 5.56 22.41 39.10
C ILE A 176 5.06 21.10 38.48
N SER A 177 6.00 20.27 38.03
CA SER A 177 5.71 18.92 37.53
C SER A 177 5.30 18.01 38.68
N ILE A 178 4.24 17.25 38.46
CA ILE A 178 3.60 16.47 39.51
C ILE A 178 4.28 15.11 39.56
N THR A 179 5.00 14.85 40.66
CA THR A 179 5.39 13.49 41.05
C THR A 179 4.52 13.06 42.22
N GLU A 180 4.28 11.76 42.38
CA GLU A 180 3.26 11.13 43.26
C GLU A 180 3.25 11.59 44.75
N ASN A 181 4.18 12.44 45.20
CA ASN A 181 4.29 12.90 46.59
C ASN A 181 4.29 14.44 46.77
N THR A 182 3.86 15.21 45.77
CA THR A 182 3.82 16.68 45.90
C THR A 182 2.54 17.15 46.58
N SER A 183 2.57 17.31 47.91
CA SER A 183 1.55 18.08 48.63
C SER A 183 1.79 19.58 48.41
N LEU A 184 0.82 20.26 47.79
CA LEU A 184 0.85 21.71 47.66
C LEU A 184 0.54 22.37 49.00
N VAL A 185 1.29 23.43 49.32
CA VAL A 185 0.92 24.35 50.40
C VAL A 185 -0.35 25.10 49.96
N TRP A 186 -1.21 25.43 50.91
CA TRP A 186 -2.39 26.26 50.64
C TRP A 186 -2.01 27.52 49.84
N CYS A 187 -2.67 27.70 48.69
CA CYS A 187 -2.57 28.91 47.86
C CYS A 187 -3.89 29.12 47.11
N PRO A 188 -4.18 30.35 46.63
CA PRO A 188 -5.42 30.61 45.90
C PRO A 188 -5.62 29.72 44.67
N LEU A 189 -4.54 29.27 44.04
CA LEU A 189 -4.60 28.35 42.90
C LEU A 189 -5.11 26.96 43.30
N LEU A 190 -4.71 26.46 44.48
CA LEU A 190 -5.26 25.23 45.06
C LEU A 190 -6.75 25.41 45.37
N GLY A 191 -7.14 26.57 45.90
CA GLY A 191 -8.54 26.92 46.12
C GLY A 191 -9.38 26.86 44.84
N VAL A 192 -8.87 27.39 43.72
CA VAL A 192 -9.53 27.30 42.41
C VAL A 192 -9.71 25.85 41.98
N MET A 193 -8.66 25.02 42.04
CA MET A 193 -8.72 23.62 41.61
C MET A 193 -9.67 22.78 42.48
N ALA A 194 -9.69 23.03 43.78
CA ALA A 194 -10.50 22.27 44.73
C ALA A 194 -11.98 22.67 44.74
N SER A 195 -12.34 23.89 44.34
CA SER A 195 -13.72 24.41 44.49
C SER A 195 -14.40 24.80 43.18
N CYS A 196 -13.64 25.20 42.17
CA CYS A 196 -14.19 25.69 40.90
C CYS A 196 -14.38 24.52 39.94
N HIS A 197 -15.28 23.59 40.22
CA HIS A 197 -15.55 22.41 39.38
C HIS A 197 -17.04 22.07 39.33
N SER A 198 -17.48 21.41 38.26
CA SER A 198 -18.87 20.97 38.08
C SER A 198 -19.13 19.52 38.52
N LEU A 199 -18.20 18.95 39.29
CA LEU A 199 -18.28 17.60 39.80
C LEU A 199 -19.45 17.40 40.76
N ILE A 200 -20.00 16.19 40.74
CA ILE A 200 -21.08 15.74 41.61
C ILE A 200 -20.64 14.48 42.34
N PHE A 201 -21.10 14.30 43.58
CA PHE A 201 -20.84 13.09 44.35
C PHE A 201 -22.08 12.17 44.28
N LEU A 202 -21.95 11.03 43.60
CA LEU A 202 -23.03 10.05 43.42
C LEU A 202 -22.51 8.64 43.73
N ASP A 203 -23.26 7.88 44.53
CA ASP A 203 -22.99 6.48 44.89
C ASP A 203 -21.57 6.23 45.45
N GLY A 204 -21.04 7.19 46.22
CA GLY A 204 -19.70 7.09 46.81
C GLY A 204 -18.56 7.45 45.85
N THR A 205 -18.87 7.90 44.64
CA THR A 205 -17.88 8.28 43.62
C THR A 205 -18.08 9.72 43.15
N VAL A 206 -16.98 10.42 42.89
CA VAL A 206 -17.01 11.75 42.26
C VAL A 206 -17.13 11.56 40.75
N GLN A 207 -18.14 12.18 40.14
CA GLN A 207 -18.41 12.10 38.71
C GLN A 207 -18.50 13.48 38.09
N GLY A 208 -18.13 13.60 36.82
CA GLY A 208 -18.23 14.84 36.05
C GLY A 208 -17.30 14.84 34.84
N ASP A 209 -16.95 16.03 34.36
CA ASP A 209 -16.03 16.16 33.22
C ASP A 209 -14.62 15.62 33.58
N PRO A 210 -13.98 14.83 32.69
CA PRO A 210 -12.66 14.26 32.96
C PRO A 210 -11.57 15.31 33.31
N LEU A 211 -11.64 16.53 32.76
CA LEU A 211 -10.72 17.62 33.09
C LEU A 211 -10.90 18.08 34.53
N ASP A 212 -12.15 18.23 34.97
CA ASP A 212 -12.48 18.63 36.33
C ASP A 212 -12.12 17.53 37.32
N LEU A 213 -12.37 16.27 36.95
CA LEU A 213 -12.08 15.12 37.80
C LEU A 213 -10.59 15.01 38.08
N LYS A 214 -9.75 15.07 37.04
CA LYS A 214 -8.29 15.00 37.17
C LYS A 214 -7.70 16.18 37.94
N MET A 215 -8.25 17.37 37.73
CA MET A 215 -7.88 18.57 38.49
C MET A 215 -8.23 18.44 39.97
N PHE A 216 -9.40 17.89 40.31
CA PHE A 216 -9.84 17.71 41.69
C PHE A 216 -9.09 16.59 42.40
N GLU A 217 -8.92 15.42 41.75
CA GLU A 217 -8.10 14.30 42.23
C GLU A 217 -6.69 14.77 42.60
N PHE A 218 -6.10 15.65 41.78
CA PHE A 218 -4.79 16.22 42.04
C PHE A 218 -4.70 17.03 43.34
N THR A 219 -5.79 17.68 43.77
CA THR A 219 -5.75 18.47 45.01
C THR A 219 -5.61 17.60 46.26
N CYS A 220 -5.92 16.30 46.18
CA CYS A 220 -6.11 15.40 47.32
C CYS A 220 -7.19 15.90 48.29
N TRP A 221 -8.29 16.43 47.77
CA TRP A 221 -9.45 16.86 48.55
C TRP A 221 -10.62 15.91 48.27
N GLU A 222 -11.55 15.84 49.22
CA GLU A 222 -12.76 15.04 49.12
C GLU A 222 -13.99 15.92 49.28
N ILE A 223 -15.08 15.53 48.61
CA ILE A 223 -16.39 16.17 48.75
C ILE A 223 -17.06 15.57 49.98
N ASP A 224 -17.34 16.40 50.99
CA ASP A 224 -18.01 15.97 52.21
C ASP A 224 -19.52 15.82 51.99
N ALA A 225 -19.95 14.59 51.69
CA ALA A 225 -21.35 14.25 51.46
C ALA A 225 -22.27 14.43 52.68
N SER A 226 -21.71 14.58 53.89
CA SER A 226 -22.50 14.81 55.11
C SER A 226 -23.03 16.26 55.23
N SER A 227 -22.49 17.17 54.41
CA SER A 227 -22.75 18.61 54.50
C SER A 227 -24.05 19.09 53.85
N ASN A 228 -24.75 18.25 53.07
CA ASN A 228 -26.09 18.55 52.53
C ASN A 228 -27.18 18.74 53.62
N GLN A 229 -26.81 18.68 54.91
CA GLN A 229 -27.70 18.87 56.05
C GLN A 229 -27.64 20.27 56.68
N TYR A 230 -26.75 21.17 56.22
CA TYR A 230 -26.69 22.54 56.75
C TYR A 230 -27.40 23.54 55.82
N GLN A 231 -28.55 24.02 56.32
CA GLN A 231 -29.46 25.05 55.78
C GLN A 231 -30.46 24.62 54.70
N GLU A 232 -31.73 24.54 55.12
CA GLU A 232 -32.97 24.19 54.38
C GLU A 232 -33.27 25.04 53.11
N SER A 233 -32.36 25.85 52.58
CA SER A 233 -32.64 26.72 51.43
C SER A 233 -31.53 26.85 50.38
N MET A 234 -30.34 26.31 50.59
CA MET A 234 -29.26 26.32 49.58
C MET A 234 -28.50 25.00 49.58
N GLU A 235 -28.44 24.33 48.43
CA GLU A 235 -27.57 23.18 48.22
C GLU A 235 -26.12 23.68 48.18
N THR A 236 -25.44 23.70 49.34
CA THR A 236 -24.03 24.07 49.43
C THR A 236 -23.15 22.82 49.46
N MET A 237 -22.09 22.81 48.66
CA MET A 237 -21.12 21.71 48.64
C MET A 237 -19.93 22.06 49.51
N VAL A 238 -19.51 21.16 50.39
CA VAL A 238 -18.29 21.33 51.20
C VAL A 238 -17.20 20.41 50.69
N VAL A 239 -16.01 20.96 50.46
CA VAL A 239 -14.80 20.21 50.10
C VAL A 239 -13.77 20.33 51.21
N LYS A 240 -13.15 19.22 51.58
CA LYS A 240 -12.17 19.15 52.68
C LYS A 240 -10.89 18.45 52.23
N PRO A 241 -9.72 18.85 52.74
CA PRO A 241 -8.48 18.11 52.49
C PRO A 241 -8.54 16.74 53.16
N VAL A 242 -8.05 15.70 52.48
CA VAL A 242 -7.93 14.37 53.10
C VAL A 242 -6.87 14.39 54.22
N PRO A 243 -6.95 13.55 55.27
CA PRO A 243 -6.01 13.54 56.39
C PRO A 243 -4.53 13.36 56.00
N GLU A 244 -4.28 12.84 54.81
CA GLU A 244 -2.95 12.58 54.25
C GLU A 244 -2.35 13.80 53.52
N ALA A 245 -3.13 14.86 53.27
CA ALA A 245 -2.69 16.12 52.68
C ALA A 245 -1.88 16.95 53.70
N LYS A 246 -0.63 16.55 53.95
CA LYS A 246 0.24 17.04 55.04
C LYS A 246 0.71 18.51 55.00
N LYS A 247 0.06 19.44 54.28
CA LYS A 247 0.52 20.85 54.15
C LYS A 247 -0.59 21.91 53.98
N VAL A 248 -1.81 21.65 54.43
CA VAL A 248 -2.93 22.58 54.29
C VAL A 248 -3.42 23.04 55.67
N ASP A 249 -3.25 24.33 55.97
CA ASP A 249 -3.64 24.95 57.26
C ASP A 249 -5.13 25.34 57.34
N ILE A 250 -5.96 24.89 56.39
CA ILE A 250 -7.39 25.20 56.35
C ILE A 250 -8.24 23.93 56.49
N GLU A 251 -9.37 24.05 57.19
CA GLU A 251 -10.27 22.93 57.48
C GLU A 251 -11.13 22.49 56.28
N GLY A 252 -11.33 23.38 55.30
CA GLY A 252 -12.11 23.11 54.11
C GLY A 252 -12.65 24.38 53.46
N ILE A 253 -13.38 24.21 52.35
CA ILE A 253 -14.02 25.29 51.60
C ILE A 253 -15.50 24.93 51.41
N VAL A 254 -16.37 25.90 51.70
CA VAL A 254 -17.81 25.82 51.41
C VAL A 254 -18.08 26.53 50.09
N ILE A 255 -18.66 25.82 49.13
CA ILE A 255 -19.12 26.36 47.86
C ILE A 255 -20.56 26.83 48.06
N LEU A 256 -20.73 28.16 48.10
CA LEU A 256 -22.01 28.81 48.38
C LEU A 256 -22.87 28.96 47.13
N GLN A 257 -22.24 29.31 46.01
CA GLN A 257 -22.91 29.50 44.74
C GLN A 257 -21.99 29.12 43.60
N GLN A 258 -22.51 28.31 42.68
CA GLN A 258 -21.83 27.96 41.45
C GLN A 258 -22.47 28.66 40.25
N PHE A 259 -21.61 29.16 39.35
CA PHE A 259 -21.97 29.60 38.01
C PHE A 259 -21.29 28.64 37.03
N PRO A 260 -22.04 27.65 36.50
CA PRO A 260 -21.46 26.59 35.67
C PRO A 260 -20.88 27.14 34.37
N PHE A 261 -20.02 26.33 33.75
CA PHE A 261 -19.36 26.71 32.51
C PHE A 261 -20.38 26.98 31.40
N SER A 262 -20.27 28.15 30.79
CA SER A 262 -21.07 28.53 29.63
C SER A 262 -20.16 28.71 28.43
N SER A 263 -20.43 28.01 27.33
CA SER A 263 -19.66 28.14 26.09
C SER A 263 -19.69 29.56 25.51
N GLY A 264 -20.78 30.32 25.74
CA GLY A 264 -20.90 31.72 25.32
C GLY A 264 -20.07 32.69 26.15
N LEU A 265 -19.80 32.36 27.42
CA LEU A 265 -18.94 33.16 28.31
C LEU A 265 -17.50 32.63 28.41
N GLN A 266 -17.28 31.38 27.95
CA GLN A 266 -16.03 30.62 27.98
C GLN A 266 -15.36 30.56 29.36
N ARG A 267 -16.17 30.57 30.42
CA ARG A 267 -15.70 30.53 31.81
C ARG A 267 -16.76 29.95 32.74
N MET A 268 -16.31 29.58 33.93
CA MET A 268 -17.12 29.30 35.10
C MET A 268 -16.55 30.00 36.33
N SER A 269 -17.39 30.22 37.33
CA SER A 269 -16.98 30.85 38.59
C SER A 269 -17.75 30.29 39.77
N VAL A 270 -17.14 30.34 40.95
CA VAL A 270 -17.75 29.91 42.21
C VAL A 270 -17.54 30.97 43.27
N VAL A 271 -18.53 31.11 44.15
CA VAL A 271 -18.44 31.91 45.37
C VAL A 271 -18.24 30.94 46.52
N THR A 272 -17.15 31.15 47.26
CA THR A 272 -16.71 30.23 48.31
C THR A 272 -16.43 30.95 49.61
N GLN A 273 -16.55 30.22 50.71
CA GLN A 273 -16.14 30.66 52.05
C GLN A 273 -15.23 29.61 52.67
N ILE A 274 -14.13 30.04 53.30
CA ILE A 274 -13.27 29.12 54.05
C ILE A 274 -14.04 28.65 55.29
N LEU A 275 -13.98 27.36 55.58
CA LEU A 275 -14.66 26.78 56.75
C LEU A 275 -14.09 27.41 58.03
N ASN A 276 -14.96 27.92 58.90
CA ASN A 276 -14.63 28.71 60.10
C ASN A 276 -13.90 30.05 59.84
N GLY A 277 -13.88 30.53 58.60
CA GLY A 277 -13.38 31.86 58.22
C GLY A 277 -14.50 32.85 57.91
N ASP A 278 -14.21 34.14 58.12
CA ASP A 278 -15.11 35.25 57.74
C ASP A 278 -14.84 35.76 56.30
N GLU A 279 -13.82 35.22 55.63
CA GLU A 279 -13.43 35.65 54.29
C GLU A 279 -14.19 34.88 53.20
N TYR A 280 -14.79 35.64 52.28
CA TYR A 280 -15.38 35.13 51.06
C TYR A 280 -14.41 35.32 49.90
N ALA A 281 -14.26 34.29 49.08
CA ALA A 281 -13.46 34.31 47.87
C ALA A 281 -14.33 33.98 46.64
N ILE A 282 -13.95 34.57 45.50
CA ILE A 282 -14.55 34.24 44.22
C ILE A 282 -13.45 33.64 43.35
N TYR A 283 -13.66 32.43 42.88
CA TYR A 283 -12.75 31.74 41.99
C TYR A 283 -13.35 31.62 40.59
N MET A 284 -12.48 31.65 39.57
CA MET A 284 -12.86 31.58 38.17
C MET A 284 -11.88 30.68 37.41
N LYS A 285 -12.40 29.86 36.50
CA LYS A 285 -11.61 29.15 35.48
C LYS A 285 -12.28 29.24 34.11
N GLY A 286 -11.50 29.17 33.05
CA GLY A 286 -12.00 29.31 31.69
C GLY A 286 -10.89 29.43 30.66
N ALA A 287 -11.25 29.86 29.45
CA ALA A 287 -10.28 30.09 28.40
C ALA A 287 -9.27 31.19 28.82
N PRO A 288 -7.95 31.00 28.58
CA PRO A 288 -6.91 31.91 29.10
C PRO A 288 -7.13 33.37 28.75
N GLU A 289 -7.54 33.67 27.52
CA GLU A 289 -7.84 35.00 27.02
C GLU A 289 -9.01 35.65 27.75
N MET A 290 -10.02 34.86 28.10
CA MET A 290 -11.19 35.34 28.83
C MET A 290 -10.86 35.59 30.29
N VAL A 291 -10.13 34.68 30.95
CA VAL A 291 -9.67 34.90 32.33
C VAL A 291 -8.76 36.12 32.40
N ALA A 292 -7.83 36.27 31.46
CA ALA A 292 -6.92 37.42 31.39
C ALA A 292 -7.66 38.76 31.28
N SER A 293 -8.83 38.80 30.63
CA SER A 293 -9.64 40.03 30.52
C SER A 293 -10.19 40.53 31.86
N PHE A 294 -10.31 39.66 32.88
CA PHE A 294 -10.73 40.02 34.24
C PHE A 294 -9.57 40.34 35.17
N CYS A 295 -8.34 40.05 34.75
CA CYS A 295 -7.14 40.31 35.55
C CYS A 295 -6.67 41.75 35.33
N LYS A 296 -6.43 42.49 36.41
CA LYS A 296 -5.66 43.73 36.32
C LYS A 296 -4.18 43.36 36.17
N PRO A 297 -3.45 43.96 35.21
CA PRO A 297 -2.01 43.73 35.10
C PRO A 297 -1.34 44.01 36.45
N ASP A 298 -1.67 45.16 37.05
CA ASP A 298 -0.93 45.74 38.18
C ASP A 298 -1.03 44.97 39.52
N THR A 299 -1.84 43.91 39.59
CA THR A 299 -2.16 43.18 40.83
C THR A 299 -1.45 41.83 40.97
N GLY A 300 -0.40 41.57 40.19
CA GLY A 300 0.37 40.31 40.19
C GLY A 300 1.24 40.05 41.43
N ASN A 301 0.78 40.39 42.64
CA ASN A 301 1.44 40.10 43.91
C ASN A 301 0.58 39.14 44.74
N LEU A 302 1.13 37.97 45.07
CA LEU A 302 0.66 37.15 46.18
C LEU A 302 1.54 37.47 47.40
N LYS A 303 0.96 38.07 48.43
CA LYS A 303 1.50 37.99 49.79
C LYS A 303 1.09 36.66 50.41
#